data_AF-A0A2J2H8Q3-F1
#
_entry.id   AF-A0A2J2H8Q3-F1
#
_cell.length_a   1.000
_cell.length_b   1.000
_cell.length_c   1.000
_cell.angle_alpha   90.00
_cell.angle_beta   90.00
_cell.angle_gamma   90.00
#
_symmetry.space_group_name_H-M   'P 1'
#
loop_
_entity.id
_entity.type
_entity.pdbx_description
1 polymer ?
#
loop_
_entity_poly.entity_id
_entity_poly.type
_entity_poly.pdbx_seq_one_letter_code
_entity_poly.pdbx_strand_id
1 'polypeptide(L)'
;VTRLAEAYSSYQEFFVEYLTAEGLIKREKADLLRNEARRMMRLAALANPLTKEEWERLKELLDKDPDKVTLEEALELRELARKVVREYGEYPEAWKLHIYASILVGTAIRRKAEESKQQGQQ
;
A
#
# COMPACT_ATOMS: atom_id res chain seq x y z
N VAL A 1 0.08 -16.83 -15.99
CA VAL A 1 0.43 -15.42 -15.70
C VAL A 1 0.14 -15.07 -14.24
N THR A 2 -1.01 -15.45 -13.70
CA THR A 2 -1.46 -15.18 -12.31
C THR A 2 -0.50 -15.63 -11.21
N ARG A 3 0.02 -16.87 -11.24
CA ARG A 3 0.90 -17.39 -10.18
C ARG A 3 2.23 -16.64 -10.05
N LEU A 4 2.79 -16.14 -11.17
CA LEU A 4 4.03 -15.37 -11.17
C LEU A 4 3.79 -13.95 -10.66
N ALA A 5 2.69 -13.32 -11.08
CA ALA A 5 2.27 -12.01 -10.56
C ALA A 5 2.02 -12.06 -9.04
N GLU A 6 1.34 -13.10 -8.55
CA GLU A 6 1.10 -13.30 -7.11
C GLU A 6 2.40 -13.52 -6.33
N ALA A 7 3.31 -14.35 -6.84
CA ALA A 7 4.60 -14.58 -6.21
C ALA A 7 5.46 -13.30 -6.18
N TYR A 8 5.46 -12.52 -7.26
CA TYR A 8 6.17 -11.26 -7.33
C TYR A 8 5.55 -10.20 -6.41
N SER A 9 4.23 -10.05 -6.39
CA SER A 9 3.52 -9.19 -5.44
C SER A 9 3.87 -9.56 -4.01
N SER A 10 3.80 -10.84 -3.65
CA SER A 10 4.10 -11.29 -2.28
C SER A 10 5.56 -11.02 -1.88
N TYR A 11 6.52 -11.25 -2.78
CA TYR A 11 7.93 -10.94 -2.53
C TYR A 11 8.15 -9.43 -2.37
N GLN A 12 7.54 -8.64 -3.26
CA GLN A 12 7.64 -7.19 -3.26
C GLN A 12 7.05 -6.58 -2.00
N GLU A 13 5.89 -7.08 -1.54
CA GLU A 13 5.27 -6.69 -0.27
C GLU A 13 6.23 -6.92 0.88
N PHE A 14 6.71 -8.17 1.04
CA PHE A 14 7.65 -8.53 2.08
C PHE A 14 8.89 -7.63 2.08
N PHE A 15 9.50 -7.43 0.92
CA PHE A 15 10.74 -6.66 0.80
C PHE A 15 10.54 -5.17 1.14
N VAL A 16 9.49 -4.55 0.61
CA VAL A 16 9.18 -3.13 0.89
C VAL A 16 8.78 -2.94 2.35
N GLU A 17 7.98 -3.84 2.90
CA GLU A 17 7.55 -3.80 4.31
C GLU A 17 8.72 -3.98 5.25
N TYR A 18 9.59 -4.95 4.98
CA TYR A 18 10.81 -5.19 5.75
C TYR A 18 11.69 -3.92 5.79
N LEU A 19 12.03 -3.36 4.62
CA LEU A 19 12.87 -2.16 4.55
C LEU A 19 12.23 -0.95 5.25
N THR A 20 10.91 -0.80 5.16
CA THR A 20 10.20 0.30 5.83
C THR A 20 10.16 0.08 7.34
N ALA A 21 9.91 -1.16 7.79
CA ALA A 21 9.87 -1.52 9.20
C ALA A 21 11.23 -1.30 9.89
N GLU A 22 12.33 -1.55 9.17
CA GLU A 22 13.70 -1.23 9.60
C GLU A 22 14.05 0.27 9.50
N GLY A 23 13.14 1.11 9.00
CA GLY A 23 13.33 2.56 8.86
C GLY A 23 14.22 2.98 7.68
N LEU A 24 14.53 2.06 6.75
CA LEU A 24 15.39 2.31 5.60
C LEU A 24 14.67 3.10 4.49
N ILE A 25 13.35 2.94 4.38
CA ILE A 25 12.51 3.77 3.53
C ILE A 25 11.98 4.94 4.35
N LYS A 26 12.52 6.13 4.09
CA LYS A 26 12.04 7.34 4.77
C LYS A 26 10.69 7.78 4.23
N ARG A 27 9.84 8.28 5.12
CA ARG A 27 8.45 8.65 4.84
C ARG A 27 8.32 9.69 3.73
N GLU A 28 9.27 10.62 3.60
CA GLU A 28 9.24 11.67 2.58
C GLU A 28 9.35 11.11 1.14
N LYS A 29 9.82 9.87 0.99
CA LYS A 29 9.83 9.14 -0.30
C LYS A 29 8.52 8.41 -0.56
N ALA A 30 7.72 8.13 0.46
CA ALA A 30 6.40 7.52 0.33
C ALA A 30 5.39 8.48 -0.32
N ASP A 31 5.53 9.79 -0.11
CA ASP A 31 4.65 10.80 -0.74
C ASP A 31 4.78 10.85 -2.27
N LEU A 32 5.98 10.59 -2.79
CA LEU A 32 6.20 10.48 -4.23
C LEU A 32 5.41 9.28 -4.80
N LEU A 33 5.45 8.14 -4.11
CA LEU A 33 4.69 6.94 -4.49
C LEU A 33 3.18 7.13 -4.30
N ARG A 34 2.74 7.87 -3.29
CA ARG A 34 1.32 8.25 -3.09
C ARG A 34 0.78 9.04 -4.29
N ASN A 35 1.56 10.00 -4.78
CA ASN A 35 1.16 10.83 -5.92
C ASN A 35 1.07 10.01 -7.21
N GLU A 36 1.95 9.03 -7.39
CA GLU A 36 1.84 8.03 -8.46
C GLU A 36 0.64 7.11 -8.30
N ALA A 37 0.35 6.65 -7.08
CA ALA A 37 -0.84 5.86 -6.77
C ALA A 37 -2.14 6.63 -7.09
N ARG A 38 -2.18 7.95 -6.85
CA ARG A 38 -3.30 8.80 -7.28
C ARG A 38 -3.42 8.92 -8.80
N ARG A 39 -2.34 8.76 -9.58
CA ARG A 39 -2.43 8.73 -11.05
C ARG A 39 -3.16 7.48 -11.53
N MET A 40 -3.06 6.34 -10.83
CA MET A 40 -3.86 5.14 -11.14
C MET A 40 -5.36 5.40 -11.13
N MET A 41 -5.85 6.26 -10.22
CA MET A 41 -7.28 6.59 -10.13
C MET A 41 -7.85 7.17 -11.43
N ARG A 42 -7.00 7.71 -12.32
CA ARG A 42 -7.41 8.23 -13.63
C ARG A 42 -7.57 7.13 -14.67
N LEU A 43 -6.90 5.99 -14.50
CA LEU A 43 -6.94 4.83 -15.40
C LEU A 43 -8.15 3.91 -15.14
N ALA A 44 -8.81 4.06 -13.98
CA ALA A 44 -10.04 3.34 -13.59
C ALA A 44 -11.24 3.50 -14.57
N ALA A 45 -11.13 4.38 -15.57
CA ALA A 45 -12.14 4.58 -16.60
C ALA A 45 -12.13 3.52 -17.71
N LEU A 46 -11.14 2.61 -17.76
CA LEU A 46 -10.89 1.75 -18.93
C LEU A 46 -11.37 0.29 -18.77
N ALA A 47 -11.49 -0.20 -17.55
CA ALA A 47 -12.27 -1.37 -17.14
C ALA A 47 -12.32 -1.32 -15.59
N ASN A 48 -13.26 -2.03 -14.95
CA ASN A 48 -13.53 -1.83 -13.52
C ASN A 48 -13.06 -3.03 -12.67
N PRO A 49 -11.84 -3.00 -12.08
CA PRO A 49 -11.30 -4.10 -11.25
C PRO A 49 -11.93 -4.19 -9.86
N LEU A 50 -12.53 -3.08 -9.44
CA LEU A 50 -13.05 -2.83 -8.11
C LEU A 50 -14.51 -2.38 -8.25
N THR A 51 -15.33 -2.60 -7.24
CA THR A 51 -16.65 -1.96 -7.20
C THR A 51 -16.50 -0.44 -7.01
N LYS A 52 -17.59 0.31 -7.21
CA LYS A 52 -17.58 1.76 -6.98
C LYS A 52 -17.23 2.09 -5.53
N GLU A 53 -17.76 1.31 -4.60
CA GLU A 53 -17.52 1.41 -3.16
C GLU A 53 -16.04 1.12 -2.83
N GLU A 54 -15.45 0.11 -3.47
CA GLU A 54 -14.04 -0.22 -3.30
C GLU A 54 -13.13 0.89 -3.84
N TRP A 55 -13.50 1.54 -4.95
CA TRP A 55 -12.78 2.71 -5.46
C TRP A 55 -12.89 3.92 -4.54
N GLU A 56 -14.08 4.18 -3.99
CA GLU A 56 -14.28 5.25 -3.01
C GLU A 56 -13.45 4.98 -1.75
N ARG A 57 -13.43 3.74 -1.27
CA ARG A 57 -12.64 3.32 -0.11
C ARG A 57 -11.14 3.40 -0.36
N LEU A 58 -10.67 2.94 -1.51
CA LEU A 58 -9.27 3.07 -1.90
C LEU A 58 -8.85 4.54 -1.94
N LYS A 59 -9.70 5.42 -2.48
CA LYS A 59 -9.44 6.86 -2.50
C LYS A 59 -9.40 7.46 -1.09
N GLU A 60 -10.35 7.10 -0.23
CA GLU A 60 -10.39 7.54 1.17
C GLU A 60 -9.08 7.18 1.90
N LEU A 61 -8.64 5.92 1.77
CA LEU A 61 -7.40 5.42 2.37
C LEU A 61 -6.17 6.12 1.80
N LEU A 62 -6.15 6.39 0.48
CA LEU A 62 -5.07 7.17 -0.15
C LEU A 62 -5.05 8.63 0.29
N ASP A 63 -6.20 9.22 0.63
CA ASP A 63 -6.31 10.63 1.04
C ASP A 63 -6.08 10.85 2.54
N LYS A 64 -6.22 9.79 3.34
CA LYS A 64 -5.90 9.80 4.78
C LYS A 64 -4.45 10.24 5.03
N ASP A 65 -4.24 10.91 6.16
CA ASP A 65 -2.89 11.19 6.67
C ASP A 65 -2.16 9.87 6.92
N PRO A 66 -1.00 9.61 6.27
CA PRO A 66 -0.24 8.37 6.45
C PRO A 66 0.09 8.04 7.91
N ASP A 67 0.27 9.04 8.78
CA ASP A 67 0.54 8.81 10.21
C ASP A 67 -0.68 8.30 10.97
N LYS A 68 -1.88 8.49 10.41
CA LYS A 68 -3.15 8.11 11.04
C LYS A 68 -3.75 6.84 10.43
N VAL A 69 -3.11 6.27 9.41
CA VAL A 69 -3.52 4.98 8.84
C VAL A 69 -3.19 3.88 9.84
N THR A 70 -4.19 3.10 10.27
CA THR A 70 -3.95 1.96 11.16
C THR A 70 -3.33 0.78 10.40
N LEU A 71 -2.87 -0.25 11.12
CA LEU A 71 -2.36 -1.46 10.45
C LEU A 71 -3.47 -2.12 9.62
N GLU A 72 -4.67 -2.18 10.16
CA GLU A 72 -5.84 -2.80 9.54
C GLU A 72 -6.22 -2.05 8.24
N GLU A 73 -6.23 -0.71 8.27
CA GLU A 73 -6.46 0.14 7.10
C GLU A 73 -5.34 0.02 6.05
N ALA A 74 -4.08 -0.10 6.49
CA ALA A 74 -2.96 -0.31 5.57
C ALA A 74 -3.06 -1.68 4.85
N LEU A 75 -3.47 -2.72 5.59
CA LEU A 75 -3.71 -4.06 5.04
C LEU A 75 -4.90 -4.05 4.06
N GLU A 76 -5.97 -3.33 4.39
CA GLU A 76 -7.13 -3.11 3.51
C GLU A 76 -6.72 -2.43 2.20
N LEU A 77 -5.96 -1.33 2.27
CA LEU A 77 -5.44 -0.64 1.10
C LEU A 77 -4.60 -1.56 0.22
N ARG A 78 -3.75 -2.40 0.84
CA ARG A 78 -2.90 -3.36 0.11
C ARG A 78 -3.74 -4.42 -0.60
N GLU A 79 -4.82 -4.89 0.01
CA GLU A 79 -5.72 -5.84 -0.64
C GLU A 79 -6.43 -5.23 -1.85
N LEU A 80 -6.91 -3.99 -1.73
CA LEU A 80 -7.47 -3.26 -2.88
C LEU A 80 -6.42 -3.06 -3.98
N ALA A 81 -5.18 -2.74 -3.61
CA ALA A 81 -4.07 -2.61 -4.56
C ALA A 81 -3.72 -3.93 -5.27
N ARG A 82 -3.79 -5.08 -4.58
CA ARG A 82 -3.59 -6.41 -5.22
C ARG A 82 -4.65 -6.68 -6.27
N LYS A 83 -5.92 -6.35 -6.01
CA LYS A 83 -7.00 -6.47 -7.02
C LYS A 83 -6.69 -5.63 -8.25
N VAL A 84 -6.22 -4.40 -8.05
CA VAL A 84 -5.80 -3.52 -9.15
C VAL A 84 -4.63 -4.12 -9.93
N VAL A 85 -3.60 -4.68 -9.28
CA VAL A 85 -2.47 -5.34 -9.95
C VAL A 85 -2.88 -6.60 -10.72
N ARG A 86 -3.85 -7.37 -10.23
CA ARG A 86 -4.33 -8.57 -10.94
C ARG A 86 -4.94 -8.23 -12.30
N GLU A 87 -5.65 -7.11 -12.36
CA GLU A 87 -6.37 -6.67 -13.56
C GLU A 87 -5.55 -5.74 -14.45
N TYR A 88 -4.69 -4.90 -13.87
CA TYR A 88 -3.92 -3.84 -14.55
C TYR A 88 -2.41 -3.98 -14.36
N GLY A 89 -1.92 -5.18 -14.07
CA GLY A 89 -0.50 -5.44 -13.79
C GLY A 89 0.42 -5.14 -14.99
N GLU A 90 -0.13 -4.98 -16.19
CA GLU A 90 0.59 -4.49 -17.36
C GLU A 90 0.90 -2.98 -17.29
N TYR A 91 0.21 -2.23 -16.44
CA TYR A 91 0.44 -0.80 -16.22
C TYR A 91 1.36 -0.58 -15.02
N PRO A 92 2.49 0.14 -15.19
CA PRO A 92 3.43 0.42 -14.09
C PRO A 92 2.78 1.07 -12.87
N GLU A 93 1.75 1.88 -13.07
CA GLU A 93 1.05 2.61 -12.02
C GLU A 93 0.32 1.66 -11.04
N ALA A 94 -0.17 0.49 -11.49
CA ALA A 94 -0.79 -0.51 -10.62
C ALA A 94 0.20 -1.02 -9.57
N TRP A 95 1.44 -1.27 -9.99
CA TRP A 95 2.53 -1.67 -9.11
C TRP A 95 2.96 -0.55 -8.17
N LYS A 96 2.94 0.72 -8.60
CA LYS A 96 3.27 1.86 -7.72
C LYS A 96 2.26 2.00 -6.59
N LEU A 97 0.97 1.81 -6.86
CA LEU A 97 -0.09 1.76 -5.84
C LEU A 97 0.16 0.64 -4.84
N HIS A 98 0.49 -0.54 -5.32
CA HIS A 98 0.77 -1.71 -4.49
C HIS A 98 2.00 -1.52 -3.59
N ILE A 99 3.09 -0.95 -4.12
CA ILE A 99 4.26 -0.56 -3.32
C ILE A 99 3.87 0.43 -2.22
N TYR A 100 3.12 1.47 -2.56
CA TYR A 100 2.71 2.48 -1.57
C TYR A 100 1.91 1.87 -0.43
N ALA A 101 0.97 0.97 -0.73
CA ALA A 101 0.20 0.27 0.28
C ALA A 101 1.10 -0.56 1.21
N SER A 102 2.10 -1.27 0.67
CA SER A 102 3.09 -2.00 1.48
C SER A 102 3.97 -1.10 2.34
N ILE A 103 4.34 0.10 1.88
CA ILE A 103 5.04 1.08 2.72
C ILE A 103 4.18 1.45 3.94
N LEU A 104 2.87 1.68 3.73
CA LEU A 104 1.97 2.00 4.85
C LEU A 104 1.85 0.83 5.84
N VAL A 105 1.82 -0.41 5.35
CA VAL A 105 1.85 -1.60 6.22
C VAL A 105 3.12 -1.62 7.06
N GLY A 106 4.30 -1.51 6.44
CA GLY A 106 5.58 -1.49 7.15
C GLY A 106 5.68 -0.35 8.16
N THR A 107 5.16 0.84 7.81
CA THR A 107 5.10 2.00 8.71
C THR A 107 4.21 1.73 9.92
N ALA A 108 3.02 1.16 9.69
CA ALA A 108 2.09 0.84 10.77
C ALA A 108 2.64 -0.25 11.71
N ILE A 109 3.33 -1.27 11.17
CA ILE A 109 4.04 -2.30 11.95
C ILE A 109 5.11 -1.66 12.82
N ARG A 110 5.97 -0.82 12.23
CA ARG A 110 7.05 -0.15 12.96
C ARG A 110 6.50 0.66 14.12
N ARG A 111 5.45 1.46 13.88
CA ARG A 111 4.82 2.28 14.92
C ARG A 111 4.26 1.40 16.05
N LYS A 112 3.52 0.32 15.74
CA LYS A 112 3.02 -0.61 16.78
C LYS A 112 4.17 -1.19 17.62
N ALA A 113 5.30 -1.52 16.99
CA ALA A 113 6.48 -2.03 17.68
C ALA A 113 7.14 -0.95 18.58
N GLU A 114 7.20 0.30 18.13
CA GLU A 114 7.72 1.43 18.91
C GLU A 114 6.82 1.75 20.11
N GLU A 115 5.49 1.79 19.93
CA GLU A 115 4.51 1.97 21.01
C GLU A 115 4.61 0.86 22.07
N SER A 116 4.74 -0.39 21.64
CA SER A 116 4.90 -1.54 22.55
C SER A 116 6.19 -1.45 23.38
N LYS A 117 7.30 -0.98 22.76
CA LYS A 117 8.58 -0.76 23.46
C LYS A 117 8.47 0.34 24.51
N GLN A 118 7.71 1.41 24.23
CA GLN A 118 7.51 2.52 25.17
C GLN A 118 6.62 2.11 26.34
N GLN A 119 5.57 1.31 26.11
CA GLN A 119 4.69 0.80 27.16
C GLN A 119 5.36 -0.24 28.07
N GLY A 120 6.28 -1.06 27.54
CA GLY A 120 7.05 -2.01 28.35
C GLY A 120 8.19 -1.38 29.17
N GLN A 121 8.45 -0.08 29.01
CA GLN A 121 9.45 0.69 29.77
C GLN A 121 8.84 1.59 30.85
N GLN A 122 7.51 1.64 30.97
CA GLN A 122 6.75 2.32 32.04
C GLN A 122 6.27 1.33 33.09
#